data_AF-A0A7C5AAX5-F1
#
_entry.id   AF-A0A7C5AAX5-F1
#
_cell.length_a   1.000
_cell.length_b   1.000
_cell.length_c   1.000
_cell.angle_alpha   90.00
_cell.angle_beta   90.00
_cell.angle_gamma   90.00
#
_symmetry.space_group_name_H-M   'P 1'
#
loop_
_entity.id
_entity.type
_entity.pdbx_description
1 polymer ?
#
loop_
_entity_poly.entity_id
_entity_poly.type
_entity_poly.pdbx_seq_one_letter_code
_entity_poly.pdbx_strand_id
1 'polypeptide(L)'
;MEGRIGDRKNAILLVSLVMIILGKLLLSGRLLPNFELVIPVIIVFGCFSNSWKFPAIVLPVVAILDVLRWGFSPVYIFTWSGFIICWLFLSRRAFNPFSSTPRIIRSSLMATLKAILLFDIYTAFWCWPLWYPRTLAGLLSAYFNQIPFTLYHLLSLVFVPPLAAVGKRMIRVPVEVKIPVSTSAKVGVVR
;
A
#
# COMPACT_ATOMS: atom_id res chain seq x y z
N MET A 1 -17.42 -13.38 17.13
CA MET A 1 -16.18 -12.62 16.87
C MET A 1 -15.85 -12.53 15.38
N GLU A 2 -16.20 -13.53 14.54
CA GLU A 2 -16.05 -13.49 13.07
C GLU A 2 -16.54 -12.19 12.40
N GLY A 3 -17.75 -11.73 12.73
CA GLY A 3 -18.38 -10.58 12.06
C GLY A 3 -17.55 -9.30 12.13
N ARG A 4 -17.07 -8.93 13.34
CA ARG A 4 -16.24 -7.72 13.55
C ARG A 4 -14.90 -7.76 12.80
N ILE A 5 -14.35 -8.94 12.51
CA ILE A 5 -13.09 -9.07 11.77
C ILE A 5 -13.34 -8.90 10.26
N GLY A 6 -14.45 -9.44 9.76
CA GLY A 6 -14.92 -9.23 8.38
C GLY A 6 -15.15 -7.76 8.07
N ASP A 7 -15.86 -7.06 8.96
CA ASP A 7 -16.20 -5.63 8.79
C ASP A 7 -14.95 -4.76 8.68
N ARG A 8 -13.91 -5.05 9.48
CA ARG A 8 -12.64 -4.32 9.44
C ARG A 8 -11.86 -4.52 8.16
N LYS A 9 -11.82 -5.76 7.63
CA LYS A 9 -11.16 -6.05 6.36
C LYS A 9 -11.88 -5.35 5.20
N ASN A 10 -13.21 -5.32 5.23
CA ASN A 10 -14.03 -4.60 4.27
C ASN A 10 -13.82 -3.08 4.37
N ALA A 11 -13.71 -2.54 5.59
CA ALA A 11 -13.41 -1.13 5.79
C ALA A 11 -12.01 -0.75 5.26
N ILE A 12 -10.98 -1.57 5.52
CA ILE A 12 -9.62 -1.34 4.99
C ILE A 12 -9.66 -1.35 3.46
N LEU A 13 -10.38 -2.31 2.86
CA LEU A 13 -10.55 -2.38 1.41
C LEU A 13 -11.24 -1.12 0.87
N LEU A 14 -12.35 -0.70 1.46
CA LEU A 14 -13.10 0.48 1.05
C LEU A 14 -12.25 1.75 1.11
N VAL A 15 -11.56 1.97 2.24
CA VAL A 15 -10.65 3.11 2.40
C VAL A 15 -9.54 3.07 1.35
N SER A 16 -8.97 1.89 1.08
CA SER A 16 -7.94 1.72 0.06
C SER A 16 -8.44 2.10 -1.33
N LEU A 17 -9.65 1.67 -1.69
CA LEU A 17 -10.27 2.00 -2.98
C LEU A 17 -10.53 3.49 -3.12
N VAL A 18 -11.11 4.13 -2.09
CA VAL A 18 -11.35 5.58 -2.08
C VAL A 18 -10.03 6.34 -2.26
N MET A 19 -9.00 5.96 -1.51
CA MET A 19 -7.69 6.62 -1.61
C MET A 19 -7.07 6.45 -3.00
N ILE A 20 -7.13 5.25 -3.59
CA ILE A 20 -6.60 5.01 -4.94
C ILE A 20 -7.36 5.80 -6.01
N ILE A 21 -8.70 5.79 -5.95
CA ILE A 21 -9.53 6.55 -6.89
C ILE A 21 -9.20 8.04 -6.80
N LEU A 22 -9.20 8.60 -5.58
CA LEU A 22 -8.86 10.01 -5.37
C LEU A 22 -7.42 10.31 -5.80
N GLY A 23 -6.47 9.42 -5.49
CA GLY A 23 -5.07 9.56 -5.88
C GLY A 23 -4.89 9.61 -7.40
N LYS A 24 -5.50 8.67 -8.15
CA LYS A 24 -5.46 8.66 -9.62
C LYS A 24 -6.16 9.87 -10.23
N LEU A 25 -7.25 10.33 -9.63
CA LEU A 25 -8.00 11.48 -10.15
C LEU A 25 -7.28 12.81 -9.92
N LEU A 26 -6.72 13.01 -8.72
CA LEU A 26 -6.17 14.29 -8.24
C LEU A 26 -4.66 14.42 -8.46
N LEU A 27 -3.89 13.35 -8.24
CA LEU A 27 -2.41 13.41 -8.19
C LEU A 27 -1.76 13.05 -9.53
N SER A 28 -2.40 12.22 -10.34
CA SER A 28 -1.88 11.81 -11.65
C SER A 28 -2.10 12.88 -12.73
N GLY A 29 -1.58 14.08 -12.47
CA GLY A 29 -1.62 15.25 -13.36
C GLY A 29 -0.28 15.51 -14.05
N ARG A 30 -0.25 16.53 -14.93
CA ARG A 30 0.95 16.91 -15.70
C ARG A 30 2.07 17.51 -14.84
N LEU A 31 1.76 18.03 -13.66
CA LEU A 31 2.69 18.76 -12.78
C LEU A 31 3.65 17.86 -12.02
N LEU A 32 3.18 16.71 -11.54
CA LEU A 32 3.98 15.74 -10.78
C LEU A 32 3.82 14.37 -11.45
N PRO A 33 4.53 14.12 -12.57
CA PRO A 33 4.44 12.85 -13.24
C PRO A 33 4.83 11.76 -12.25
N ASN A 34 3.94 10.78 -12.08
CA ASN A 34 4.21 9.60 -11.26
C ASN A 34 4.25 9.78 -9.73
N PHE A 35 3.78 10.92 -9.23
CA PHE A 35 3.41 11.03 -7.82
C PHE A 35 2.10 10.28 -7.57
N GLU A 36 2.22 9.01 -7.19
CA GLU A 36 1.10 8.06 -7.12
C GLU A 36 0.90 7.46 -5.73
N LEU A 37 -0.36 7.20 -5.35
CA LEU A 37 -0.74 6.66 -4.05
C LEU A 37 -0.88 5.13 -4.03
N VAL A 38 -0.83 4.48 -5.19
CA VAL A 38 -1.13 3.06 -5.36
C VAL A 38 -0.13 2.16 -4.62
N ILE A 39 1.19 2.32 -4.83
CA ILE A 39 2.19 1.50 -4.10
C ILE A 39 2.12 1.73 -2.57
N PRO A 40 2.11 2.97 -2.04
CA PRO A 40 1.92 3.20 -0.61
C PRO A 40 0.69 2.48 -0.04
N VAL A 41 -0.46 2.57 -0.72
CA VAL A 41 -1.71 1.91 -0.28
C VAL A 41 -1.58 0.39 -0.32
N ILE A 42 -1.06 -0.18 -1.41
CA ILE A 42 -0.91 -1.63 -1.58
C ILE A 42 0.01 -2.21 -0.50
N ILE A 43 1.12 -1.54 -0.20
CA ILE A 43 2.07 -2.01 0.80
C ILE A 43 1.50 -1.90 2.21
N VAL A 44 0.97 -0.72 2.58
CA VAL A 44 0.51 -0.48 3.95
C VAL A 44 -0.77 -1.25 4.25
N PHE A 45 -1.82 -1.05 3.46
CA PHE A 45 -3.12 -1.68 3.72
C PHE A 45 -3.16 -3.15 3.28
N GLY A 46 -2.32 -3.56 2.32
CA GLY A 46 -2.12 -4.99 2.03
C GLY A 46 -1.60 -5.75 3.25
N CYS A 47 -0.65 -5.17 3.98
CA CYS A 47 -0.13 -5.76 5.23
C CYS A 47 -1.18 -5.83 6.34
N PHE A 48 -2.02 -4.79 6.51
CA PHE A 48 -3.10 -4.78 7.51
C PHE A 48 -4.25 -5.74 7.17
N SER A 49 -4.59 -5.88 5.88
CA SER A 49 -5.68 -6.76 5.43
C SER A 49 -5.29 -8.25 5.50
N ASN A 50 -4.02 -8.56 5.22
CA ASN A 50 -3.46 -9.92 5.12
C ASN A 50 -4.36 -10.89 4.32
N SER A 51 -4.96 -10.40 3.22
CA SER A 51 -5.94 -11.14 2.43
C SER A 51 -5.57 -11.13 0.95
N TRP A 52 -5.68 -12.29 0.29
CA TRP A 52 -5.56 -12.39 -1.17
C TRP A 52 -6.69 -11.67 -1.91
N LYS A 53 -7.84 -11.42 -1.25
CA LYS A 53 -8.94 -10.66 -1.84
C LYS A 53 -8.57 -9.19 -2.06
N PHE A 54 -7.62 -8.67 -1.28
CA PHE A 54 -7.22 -7.27 -1.33
C PHE A 54 -6.66 -6.85 -2.70
N PRO A 55 -5.54 -7.41 -3.19
CA PRO A 55 -5.02 -7.06 -4.51
C PRO A 55 -5.98 -7.47 -5.64
N ALA A 56 -6.74 -8.56 -5.46
CA ALA A 56 -7.67 -9.07 -6.46
C ALA A 56 -8.82 -8.08 -6.75
N ILE A 57 -9.13 -7.19 -5.82
CA ILE A 57 -10.14 -6.13 -6.00
C ILE A 57 -9.47 -4.80 -6.32
N VAL A 58 -8.39 -4.46 -5.62
CA VAL A 58 -7.71 -3.16 -5.77
C VAL A 58 -7.06 -3.01 -7.15
N LEU A 59 -6.37 -4.04 -7.65
CA LEU A 59 -5.60 -3.92 -8.90
C LEU A 59 -6.49 -3.82 -10.15
N PRO A 60 -7.60 -4.56 -10.28
CA PRO A 60 -8.54 -4.33 -11.38
C PRO A 60 -9.13 -2.92 -11.39
N VAL A 61 -9.39 -2.34 -10.22
CA VAL A 61 -9.87 -0.95 -10.15
C VAL A 61 -8.80 0.01 -10.64
N VAL A 62 -7.53 -0.17 -10.24
CA VAL A 62 -6.41 0.61 -10.78
C VAL A 62 -6.34 0.49 -12.31
N ALA A 63 -6.42 -0.73 -12.83
CA ALA A 63 -6.36 -1.01 -14.27
C ALA A 63 -7.50 -0.32 -15.04
N ILE A 64 -8.73 -0.39 -14.53
CA ILE A 64 -9.88 0.29 -15.12
C ILE A 64 -9.66 1.80 -15.13
N LEU A 65 -9.21 2.40 -14.02
CA LEU A 65 -8.94 3.83 -13.94
C LEU A 65 -7.84 4.27 -14.92
N ASP A 66 -6.79 3.47 -15.09
CA ASP A 66 -5.72 3.75 -16.05
C ASP A 66 -6.26 3.79 -17.48
N VAL A 67 -7.01 2.76 -17.87
CA VAL A 67 -7.61 2.67 -19.22
C VAL A 67 -8.62 3.80 -19.46
N LEU A 68 -9.48 4.12 -18.47
CA LEU A 68 -10.47 5.18 -18.62
C LEU A 68 -9.85 6.56 -18.77
N ARG A 69 -8.71 6.82 -18.11
CA ARG A 69 -8.10 8.16 -18.08
C ARG A 69 -7.09 8.40 -19.18
N TRP A 70 -6.29 7.40 -19.56
CA TRP A 70 -5.21 7.55 -20.54
C TRP A 70 -5.38 6.68 -21.79
N GLY A 71 -6.48 5.91 -21.90
CA GLY A 71 -6.72 4.98 -23.00
C GLY A 71 -5.87 3.72 -22.90
N PHE A 72 -6.02 2.79 -23.83
CA PHE A 72 -5.23 1.55 -23.85
C PHE A 72 -3.76 1.81 -24.23
N SER A 73 -2.83 1.31 -23.41
CA SER A 73 -1.39 1.40 -23.66
C SER A 73 -0.70 0.06 -23.39
N PRO A 74 0.24 -0.38 -24.24
CA PRO A 74 1.03 -1.60 -24.01
C PRO A 74 1.82 -1.57 -22.70
N VAL A 75 2.16 -0.38 -22.19
CA VAL A 75 2.93 -0.20 -20.95
C VAL A 75 2.20 -0.78 -19.74
N TYR A 76 0.87 -0.79 -19.77
CA TYR A 76 0.05 -1.24 -18.64
C TYR A 76 0.30 -2.69 -18.24
N ILE A 77 0.70 -3.54 -19.18
CA ILE A 77 1.04 -4.92 -18.85
C ILE A 77 2.17 -4.98 -17.83
N PHE A 78 3.14 -4.06 -17.93
CA PHE A 78 4.29 -3.97 -17.02
C PHE A 78 3.96 -3.20 -15.75
N THR A 79 3.12 -2.18 -15.84
CA THR A 79 2.63 -1.44 -14.66
C THR A 79 1.83 -2.38 -13.76
N TRP A 80 0.85 -3.11 -14.29
CA TRP A 80 -0.02 -3.96 -13.48
C TRP A 80 0.72 -5.20 -12.94
N SER A 81 1.58 -5.83 -13.75
CA SER A 81 2.43 -6.92 -13.26
C SER A 81 3.41 -6.43 -12.20
N GLY A 82 3.96 -5.22 -12.34
CA GLY A 82 4.82 -4.58 -11.34
C GLY A 82 4.12 -4.40 -10.00
N PHE A 83 2.85 -3.96 -9.99
CA PHE A 83 2.07 -3.86 -8.75
C PHE A 83 1.82 -5.22 -8.10
N ILE A 84 1.54 -6.26 -8.89
CA ILE A 84 1.39 -7.64 -8.39
C ILE A 84 2.70 -8.09 -7.72
N ILE A 85 3.85 -7.86 -8.36
CA ILE A 85 5.18 -8.20 -7.81
C ILE A 85 5.39 -7.48 -6.46
N CYS A 86 5.17 -6.17 -6.41
CA CYS A 86 5.33 -5.40 -5.18
C CYS A 86 4.44 -5.94 -4.06
N TRP A 87 3.19 -6.28 -4.37
CA TRP A 87 2.27 -6.83 -3.39
C TRP A 87 2.74 -8.21 -2.89
N LEU A 88 3.13 -9.12 -3.77
CA LEU A 88 3.55 -10.47 -3.43
C LEU A 88 4.79 -10.51 -2.55
N PHE A 89 5.81 -9.71 -2.89
CA PHE A 89 7.12 -9.80 -2.25
C PHE A 89 7.23 -8.93 -0.99
N LEU A 90 6.53 -7.79 -0.91
CA LEU A 90 6.81 -6.79 0.11
C LEU A 90 5.63 -6.53 1.05
N SER A 91 4.38 -6.55 0.60
CA SER A 91 3.24 -6.16 1.45
C SER A 91 2.98 -7.18 2.58
N ARG A 92 3.05 -8.48 2.29
CA ARG A 92 2.69 -9.55 3.25
C ARG A 92 3.72 -9.77 4.36
N ARG A 93 4.92 -9.19 4.20
CA ARG A 93 6.04 -9.33 5.12
C ARG A 93 6.54 -7.98 5.64
N ALA A 94 5.82 -6.89 5.37
CA ALA A 94 6.30 -5.54 5.64
C ALA A 94 6.48 -5.29 7.15
N PHE A 95 5.50 -5.66 7.96
CA PHE A 95 5.53 -5.46 9.42
C PHE A 95 4.50 -6.31 10.15
N ASN A 96 4.65 -6.41 11.48
CA ASN A 96 3.60 -6.92 12.36
C ASN A 96 2.59 -5.79 12.68
N PRO A 97 1.30 -5.93 12.30
CA PRO A 97 0.28 -4.91 12.56
C PRO A 97 0.09 -4.56 14.04
N PHE A 98 0.41 -5.47 14.96
CA PHE A 98 0.26 -5.27 16.41
C PHE A 98 1.46 -4.58 17.07
N SER A 99 2.47 -4.17 16.30
CA SER A 99 3.65 -3.51 16.83
C SER A 99 3.44 -2.03 17.19
N SER A 100 4.43 -1.40 17.83
CA SER A 100 4.38 0.02 18.19
C SER A 100 4.25 0.92 16.94
N THR A 101 3.61 2.07 17.09
CA THR A 101 3.30 2.94 15.93
C THR A 101 4.57 3.40 15.20
N PRO A 102 5.64 3.82 15.89
CA PRO A 102 6.89 4.20 15.22
C PRO A 102 7.52 3.03 14.47
N ARG A 103 7.42 1.79 15.00
CA ARG A 103 7.94 0.59 14.32
C ARG A 103 7.17 0.31 13.04
N ILE A 104 5.84 0.38 13.07
CA ILE A 104 5.00 0.23 11.87
C ILE A 104 5.37 1.29 10.84
N ILE A 105 5.44 2.57 11.20
CA ILE A 105 5.77 3.65 10.26
C ILE A 105 7.13 3.41 9.62
N ARG A 106 8.16 3.11 10.41
CA ARG A 106 9.52 2.83 9.90
C ARG A 106 9.54 1.63 8.96
N SER A 107 8.93 0.51 9.35
CA SER A 107 8.91 -0.70 8.54
C SER A 107 8.11 -0.51 7.25
N SER A 108 6.96 0.19 7.32
CA SER A 108 6.18 0.56 6.13
C SER A 108 6.98 1.45 5.19
N LEU A 109 7.69 2.47 5.69
CA LEU A 109 8.51 3.35 4.86
C LEU A 109 9.59 2.57 4.12
N MET A 110 10.28 1.66 4.81
CA MET A 110 11.31 0.82 4.19
C MET A 110 10.72 -0.16 3.17
N ALA A 111 9.56 -0.75 3.46
CA ALA A 111 8.89 -1.65 2.54
C ALA A 111 8.39 -0.92 1.29
N THR A 112 7.79 0.26 1.45
CA THR A 112 7.31 1.10 0.34
C THR A 112 8.48 1.64 -0.49
N LEU A 113 9.58 2.06 0.13
CA LEU A 113 10.80 2.47 -0.57
C LEU A 113 11.32 1.33 -1.46
N LYS A 114 11.45 0.12 -0.90
CA LYS A 114 11.86 -1.06 -1.67
C LYS A 114 10.88 -1.39 -2.78
N ALA A 115 9.58 -1.21 -2.55
CA ALA A 115 8.55 -1.49 -3.54
C ALA A 115 8.62 -0.51 -4.71
N ILE A 116 8.79 0.78 -4.45
CA ILE A 116 8.97 1.80 -5.50
C ILE A 116 10.21 1.49 -6.33
N LEU A 117 11.36 1.23 -5.69
CA LEU A 117 12.58 0.91 -6.42
C LEU A 117 12.45 -0.38 -7.24
N LEU A 118 11.86 -1.43 -6.68
CA LEU A 118 11.61 -2.68 -7.39
C LEU A 118 10.69 -2.47 -8.58
N PHE A 119 9.61 -1.71 -8.40
CA PHE A 119 8.65 -1.38 -9.44
C PHE A 119 9.30 -0.60 -10.58
N ASP A 120 10.06 0.44 -10.26
CA ASP A 120 10.67 1.31 -11.26
C ASP A 120 11.79 0.60 -12.04
N ILE A 121 12.60 -0.22 -11.36
CA ILE A 121 13.62 -1.05 -12.03
C ILE A 121 12.94 -2.05 -12.98
N TYR A 122 11.90 -2.72 -12.49
CA TYR A 122 11.15 -3.69 -13.29
C TYR A 122 10.49 -3.04 -14.50
N THR A 123 9.79 -1.92 -14.32
CA THR A 123 9.09 -1.24 -15.41
C THR A 123 10.05 -0.63 -16.42
N ALA A 124 11.18 -0.05 -15.99
CA ALA A 124 12.21 0.44 -16.91
C ALA A 124 12.79 -0.67 -17.79
N PHE A 125 13.08 -1.84 -17.19
CA PHE A 125 13.57 -3.01 -17.93
C PHE A 125 12.60 -3.46 -19.01
N TRP A 126 11.29 -3.46 -18.74
CA TRP A 126 10.29 -3.92 -19.71
C TRP A 126 9.83 -2.84 -20.68
N CYS A 127 9.93 -1.56 -20.33
CA CYS A 127 9.72 -0.46 -21.26
C CYS A 127 10.86 -0.32 -22.27
N TRP A 128 12.06 -0.80 -21.94
CA TRP A 128 13.21 -0.81 -22.84
C TRP A 128 12.88 -1.37 -24.24
N PRO A 129 12.40 -2.62 -24.40
CA PRO A 129 12.08 -3.18 -25.73
C PRO A 129 10.88 -2.51 -26.43
N LEU A 130 10.10 -1.66 -25.75
CA LEU A 130 8.99 -0.92 -26.34
C LEU A 130 9.40 0.42 -26.94
N TRP A 131 10.31 1.14 -26.29
CA TRP A 131 10.58 2.56 -26.60
C TRP A 131 12.01 2.84 -27.04
N TYR A 132 12.92 1.89 -26.85
CA TYR A 132 14.34 2.10 -27.10
C TYR A 132 14.89 0.98 -28.02
N PRO A 133 16.02 1.23 -28.69
CA PRO A 133 16.71 0.19 -29.45
C PRO A 133 17.06 -1.00 -28.55
N ARG A 134 16.91 -2.22 -29.08
CA ARG A 134 17.22 -3.49 -28.38
C ARG A 134 18.73 -3.73 -28.30
N THR A 135 19.46 -2.77 -27.75
CA THR A 135 20.90 -2.80 -27.53
C THR A 135 21.20 -2.43 -26.07
N LEU A 136 22.40 -2.76 -25.59
CA LEU A 136 22.82 -2.38 -24.23
C LEU A 136 22.73 -0.86 -24.01
N ALA A 137 23.07 -0.05 -25.01
CA ALA A 137 22.93 1.41 -24.95
C ALA A 137 21.47 1.86 -24.80
N GLY A 138 20.55 1.20 -25.50
CA GLY A 138 19.11 1.45 -25.32
C GLY A 138 18.62 1.08 -23.92
N LEU A 139 19.13 -0.01 -23.33
CA LEU A 139 18.78 -0.42 -21.97
C LEU A 139 19.25 0.61 -20.94
N LEU A 140 20.50 1.06 -21.06
CA LEU A 140 21.05 2.10 -20.20
C LEU A 140 20.25 3.39 -20.34
N SER A 141 19.87 3.77 -21.57
CA SER A 141 19.04 4.95 -21.84
C SER A 141 17.67 4.85 -21.14
N ALA A 142 17.03 3.68 -21.17
CA ALA A 142 15.77 3.45 -20.47
C ALA A 142 15.91 3.67 -18.96
N TYR A 143 16.98 3.17 -18.34
CA TYR A 143 17.24 3.38 -16.91
C TYR A 143 17.60 4.84 -16.58
N PHE A 144 18.41 5.51 -17.39
CA PHE A 144 18.74 6.92 -17.16
C PHE A 144 17.50 7.81 -17.23
N ASN A 145 16.62 7.57 -18.20
CA ASN A 145 15.36 8.30 -18.33
C ASN A 145 14.34 7.94 -17.24
N GLN A 146 14.50 6.78 -16.57
CA GLN A 146 13.67 6.40 -15.43
C GLN A 146 14.02 7.20 -14.16
N ILE A 147 15.25 7.70 -14.01
CA ILE A 147 15.69 8.40 -12.79
C ILE A 147 14.74 9.53 -12.34
N PRO A 148 14.36 10.51 -13.18
CA PRO A 148 13.44 11.56 -12.77
C PRO A 148 12.07 11.00 -12.36
N PHE A 149 11.58 9.99 -13.07
CA PHE A 149 10.33 9.31 -12.74
C PHE A 149 10.39 8.64 -11.36
N THR A 150 11.49 7.98 -11.04
CA THR A 150 11.72 7.38 -9.73
C THR A 150 11.80 8.41 -8.62
N LEU A 151 12.43 9.56 -8.87
CA LEU A 151 12.48 10.64 -7.88
C LEU A 151 11.07 11.15 -7.52
N TYR A 152 10.19 11.35 -8.52
CA TYR A 152 8.80 11.71 -8.26
C TYR A 152 8.02 10.59 -7.55
N HIS A 153 8.27 9.34 -7.92
CA HIS A 153 7.63 8.20 -7.29
C HIS A 153 8.03 8.06 -5.82
N LEU A 154 9.30 8.33 -5.48
CA LEU A 154 9.80 8.33 -4.10
C LEU A 154 9.16 9.42 -3.23
N LEU A 155 8.71 10.54 -3.80
CA LEU A 155 7.96 11.55 -3.04
C LEU A 155 6.68 10.96 -2.44
N SER A 156 6.10 9.92 -3.04
CA SER A 156 4.92 9.22 -2.51
C SER A 156 5.14 8.58 -1.14
N LEU A 157 6.38 8.49 -0.65
CA LEU A 157 6.68 8.09 0.72
C LEU A 157 6.04 9.02 1.76
N VAL A 158 5.73 10.28 1.41
CA VAL A 158 5.02 11.22 2.29
C VAL A 158 3.66 10.69 2.75
N PHE A 159 3.03 9.81 1.97
CA PHE A 159 1.74 9.21 2.31
C PHE A 159 1.85 8.04 3.29
N VAL A 160 3.03 7.47 3.49
CA VAL A 160 3.19 6.26 4.30
C VAL A 160 2.89 6.50 5.79
N PRO A 161 3.39 7.56 6.46
CA PRO A 161 3.05 7.83 7.85
C PRO A 161 1.55 7.98 8.13
N PRO A 162 0.77 8.80 7.38
CA PRO A 162 -0.67 8.90 7.63
C PRO A 162 -1.42 7.60 7.32
N LEU A 163 -1.06 6.88 6.25
CA LEU A 163 -1.65 5.56 5.94
C LEU A 163 -1.41 4.55 7.06
N ALA A 164 -0.19 4.47 7.58
CA ALA A 164 0.17 3.57 8.67
C ALA A 164 -0.59 3.90 9.96
N ALA A 165 -0.78 5.19 10.26
CA ALA A 165 -1.55 5.65 11.41
C ALA A 165 -3.03 5.27 11.29
N VAL A 166 -3.64 5.47 10.11
CA VAL A 166 -5.03 5.07 9.82
C VAL A 166 -5.18 3.56 9.95
N GLY A 167 -4.32 2.79 9.29
CA GLY A 167 -4.36 1.33 9.33
C GLY A 167 -4.25 0.79 10.76
N LYS A 168 -3.35 1.37 11.57
CA LYS A 168 -3.22 1.02 12.98
C LYS A 168 -4.50 1.31 13.76
N ARG A 169 -5.15 2.45 13.55
CA ARG A 169 -6.41 2.79 14.24
C ARG A 169 -7.52 1.81 13.89
N MET A 170 -7.61 1.38 12.64
CA MET A 170 -8.64 0.44 12.17
C MET A 170 -8.52 -0.97 12.79
N ILE A 171 -7.31 -1.38 13.18
CA ILE A 171 -7.08 -2.70 13.81
C ILE A 171 -7.09 -2.68 15.33
N ARG A 172 -7.06 -1.50 15.99
CA ARG A 172 -7.01 -1.44 17.47
C ARG A 172 -8.19 -2.21 18.05
N VAL A 173 -7.87 -3.23 18.84
CA VAL A 173 -8.83 -3.97 19.64
C VAL A 173 -9.03 -3.15 20.91
N PRO A 174 -10.25 -2.73 21.27
CA PRO A 174 -10.50 -2.30 22.63
C PRO A 174 -10.24 -3.51 23.52
N VAL A 175 -9.13 -3.47 24.26
CA VAL A 175 -8.87 -4.49 25.27
C VAL A 175 -9.80 -4.15 26.42
N GLU A 176 -10.88 -4.93 26.56
CA GLU A 176 -11.66 -4.93 27.80
C GLU A 176 -10.74 -5.50 28.88
N VAL A 177 -10.11 -4.60 29.64
CA VAL A 177 -9.39 -4.98 30.84
C VAL A 177 -10.44 -5.42 31.85
N LYS A 178 -10.60 -6.73 32.05
CA LYS A 178 -11.33 -7.25 33.20
C LYS A 178 -10.57 -6.82 34.44
N ILE A 179 -11.01 -5.75 35.08
CA ILE A 179 -10.49 -5.32 36.37
C ILE A 179 -10.96 -6.38 37.38
N PRO A 180 -10.06 -7.15 38.02
CA PRO A 180 -10.47 -8.03 39.10
C PRO A 180 -10.94 -7.15 40.26
N VAL A 181 -12.26 -7.10 40.46
CA VAL A 181 -12.84 -6.48 41.65
C VAL A 181 -12.48 -7.38 42.83
N SER A 182 -11.61 -6.91 43.72
CA SER A 182 -11.31 -7.59 44.98
C SER A 182 -12.57 -7.61 45.84
N THR A 183 -13.27 -8.73 45.87
CA THR A 183 -14.34 -9.00 46.83
C THR A 183 -13.71 -9.32 48.18
N SER A 184 -13.25 -8.29 48.89
CA SER A 184 -12.95 -8.37 50.32
C SER A 184 -13.71 -7.27 51.06
N ALA A 185 -15.02 -7.47 51.18
CA ALA A 185 -15.83 -6.81 52.19
C ALA A 185 -16.60 -7.90 52.94
N LYS A 186 -15.98 -8.44 54.00
CA LYS A 186 -16.72 -9.09 55.08
C LYS A 186 -17.53 -8.00 55.76
N VAL A 187 -18.79 -7.83 55.38
CA VAL A 187 -19.73 -7.03 56.17
C VAL A 187 -20.15 -7.92 57.34
N GLY A 188 -19.73 -7.51 58.54
CA GLY A 188 -20.01 -8.21 59.78
C GLY A 188 -21.51 -8.30 60.04
N VAL A 189 -21.93 -9.50 60.45
CA VAL A 189 -23.22 -9.71 61.10
C VAL A 189 -23.16 -9.02 62.46
N VAL A 190 -23.90 -7.93 62.62
CA VAL A 190 -24.23 -7.37 63.94
C VAL A 190 -25.54 -8.02 64.36
N ARG A 191 -25.48 -8.80 65.45
CA ARG A 191 -26.63 -9.35 66.16
C ARG A 191 -27.32 -8.26 66.97
#